data_AF-A0A8H7TEB1-F1
#
_entry.id   AF-A0A8H7TEB1-F1
#
_cell.length_a   1.000
_cell.length_b   1.000
_cell.length_c   1.000
_cell.angle_alpha   90.00
_cell.angle_beta   90.00
_cell.angle_gamma   90.00
#
_symmetry.space_group_name_H-M   'P 1'
#
loop_
_entity.id
_entity.type
_entity.pdbx_description
1 polymer ?
#
loop_
_entity_poly.entity_id
_entity_poly.type
_entity_poly.pdbx_seq_one_letter_code
_entity_poly.pdbx_strand_id
1 'polypeptide(L)'
;MVLLLIRLIILTVVLNSVIALPNNVVRITPEAFADIDIFNNASVSSGVQFQVYDDAFQAILGDAPTLSLILNSANTSFPQFHEAAVLASSNPPVLFVSSNQYNFSGINSPNTNQKAVIISRITQDPTTKIWSSETITPTGREIHLANGGTLSPDGNLIFCAQGDLANPGGLLRLSPTAPYATTNLINNYLGVPFNSPNDVIRTSDGALWFTDPQFGFIQNIRPAPQLPAQVYRWVPGTTDIRVVADGLAAPNGIGFSPDEKIAYITDTAQSSTAPAAAKTIYAYDVATSGAGPLLSNRRTFAMPSVGIPDGIKTDKAGNVYAGCGDGINVWNPQGRLLGKILVSGGAANFALGENGMVFLLNEDKLFLATLGRLGAATQPKSAVFGIASDFRV
;
A
#
# COMPACT_ATOMS: atom_id res chain seq x y z
N MET A 1 -15.00 -55.31 17.51
CA MET A 1 -14.58 -55.24 16.09
C MET A 1 -15.56 -54.52 15.17
N VAL A 2 -16.87 -54.58 15.38
CA VAL A 2 -17.87 -53.90 14.50
C VAL A 2 -17.96 -52.39 14.73
N LEU A 3 -17.64 -51.87 15.93
CA LEU A 3 -17.60 -50.41 16.18
C LEU A 3 -16.40 -49.68 15.58
N LEU A 4 -15.30 -50.38 15.26
CA LEU A 4 -14.12 -49.77 14.63
C LEU A 4 -14.32 -49.59 13.12
N LEU A 5 -15.10 -50.46 12.48
CA LEU A 5 -15.46 -50.32 11.06
C LEU A 5 -16.41 -49.15 10.81
N ILE A 6 -17.32 -48.84 11.75
CA ILE A 6 -18.26 -47.71 11.59
C ILE A 6 -17.54 -46.35 11.70
N ARG A 7 -16.46 -46.24 12.49
CA ARG A 7 -15.62 -45.03 12.50
C ARG A 7 -14.75 -44.88 11.25
N LEU A 8 -14.37 -45.99 10.60
CA LEU A 8 -13.64 -45.93 9.33
C LEU A 8 -14.57 -45.59 8.16
N ILE A 9 -15.84 -46.00 8.20
CA ILE A 9 -16.84 -45.72 7.16
C ILE A 9 -17.38 -44.28 7.27
N ILE A 10 -17.49 -43.71 8.47
CA ILE A 10 -17.85 -42.29 8.66
C ILE A 10 -16.71 -41.33 8.23
N LEU A 11 -15.47 -41.82 8.14
CA LEU A 11 -14.36 -41.05 7.57
C LEU A 11 -14.31 -41.12 6.02
N THR A 12 -15.19 -41.90 5.37
CA THR A 12 -15.18 -42.09 3.90
C THR A 12 -16.48 -41.63 3.21
N VAL A 13 -17.45 -41.05 3.94
CA VAL A 13 -18.68 -40.50 3.34
C VAL A 13 -18.98 -39.10 3.87
N VAL A 14 -18.08 -38.16 3.60
CA VAL A 14 -18.43 -36.79 3.18
C VAL A 14 -17.41 -36.38 2.10
N LEU A 15 -17.52 -37.03 0.94
CA LEU A 15 -16.97 -36.53 -0.32
C LEU A 15 -17.81 -35.32 -0.76
N ASN A 16 -17.70 -34.21 -0.04
CA ASN A 16 -17.96 -32.90 -0.63
C ASN A 16 -16.63 -32.44 -1.21
N SER A 17 -16.35 -32.88 -2.44
CA SER A 17 -15.35 -32.29 -3.36
C SER A 17 -14.32 -31.37 -2.70
N VAL A 18 -13.43 -31.92 -1.86
CA VAL A 18 -12.29 -31.16 -1.34
C VAL A 18 -11.30 -31.14 -2.49
N ILE A 19 -11.38 -30.09 -3.31
CA ILE A 19 -10.33 -29.78 -4.26
C ILE A 19 -9.04 -29.72 -3.44
N ALA A 20 -8.09 -30.61 -3.74
CA ALA A 20 -6.79 -30.59 -3.09
C ALA A 20 -6.17 -29.20 -3.28
N LEU A 21 -5.73 -28.57 -2.19
CA LEU A 21 -5.09 -27.27 -2.28
C LEU A 21 -3.78 -27.39 -3.08
N PRO A 22 -3.43 -26.37 -3.88
CA PRO A 22 -2.14 -26.32 -4.54
C PRO A 22 -0.99 -26.42 -3.52
N ASN A 23 0.15 -26.99 -3.92
CA ASN A 23 1.29 -27.23 -3.02
C ASN A 23 1.88 -25.97 -2.37
N ASN A 24 1.66 -24.80 -2.97
CA ASN A 24 2.09 -23.50 -2.44
C ASN A 24 1.03 -22.82 -1.54
N VAL A 25 -0.10 -23.48 -1.28
CA VAL A 25 -1.21 -22.98 -0.46
C VAL A 25 -1.37 -23.90 0.76
N VAL A 26 -1.43 -23.31 1.96
CA VAL A 26 -1.74 -24.03 3.18
C VAL A 26 -3.01 -23.45 3.83
N ARG A 27 -3.86 -24.33 4.36
CA ARG A 27 -4.99 -23.94 5.18
C ARG A 27 -4.63 -24.02 6.66
N ILE A 28 -4.90 -22.95 7.39
CA ILE A 28 -4.74 -22.88 8.83
C ILE A 28 -6.03 -23.41 9.47
N THR A 29 -5.93 -24.54 10.19
CA THR A 29 -7.07 -25.13 10.90
C THR A 29 -7.27 -24.42 12.25
N PRO A 30 -8.45 -24.54 12.89
CA PRO A 30 -8.67 -23.99 14.23
C PRO A 30 -7.66 -24.49 15.28
N GLU A 31 -7.27 -25.77 15.21
CA GLU A 31 -6.28 -26.36 16.11
C GLU A 31 -4.90 -25.75 15.88
N ALA A 32 -4.53 -25.59 14.61
CA ALA A 32 -3.31 -24.94 14.18
C ALA A 32 -3.29 -23.48 14.65
N PHE A 33 -4.40 -22.76 14.50
CA PHE A 33 -4.54 -21.36 14.91
C PHE A 33 -4.40 -21.15 16.43
N ALA A 34 -4.70 -22.17 17.24
CA ALA A 34 -4.51 -22.10 18.69
C ALA A 34 -3.03 -22.27 19.11
N ASP A 35 -2.15 -22.63 18.18
CA ASP A 35 -0.72 -22.78 18.41
C ASP A 35 0.04 -21.47 18.10
N ILE A 36 0.83 -21.01 19.08
CA ILE A 36 1.58 -19.76 18.99
C ILE A 36 2.60 -19.78 17.85
N ASP A 37 3.10 -20.96 17.49
CA ASP A 37 4.17 -21.11 16.51
C ASP A 37 3.71 -20.82 15.07
N ILE A 38 2.41 -20.86 14.77
CA ILE A 38 1.89 -20.59 13.41
C ILE A 38 2.00 -19.13 13.00
N PHE A 39 1.97 -18.24 13.98
CA PHE A 39 2.01 -16.79 13.73
C PHE A 39 3.43 -16.28 13.50
N ASN A 40 4.43 -17.07 13.89
CA ASN A 40 5.83 -16.87 13.55
C ASN A 40 6.08 -17.66 12.26
N ASN A 41 6.29 -16.98 11.13
CA ASN A 41 6.54 -17.60 9.80
C ASN A 41 7.56 -18.77 9.78
N ALA A 42 8.36 -18.96 10.82
CA ALA A 42 9.28 -20.06 11.03
C ALA A 42 8.64 -21.46 10.94
N SER A 43 7.33 -21.59 11.19
CA SER A 43 6.65 -22.89 11.31
C SER A 43 5.95 -23.35 10.02
N VAL A 44 5.94 -22.50 9.00
CA VAL A 44 5.28 -22.78 7.72
C VAL A 44 6.30 -23.45 6.80
N SER A 45 5.96 -24.64 6.30
CA SER A 45 6.85 -25.45 5.46
C SER A 45 7.46 -24.64 4.30
N SER A 46 8.74 -24.93 3.99
CA SER A 46 9.43 -24.38 2.82
C SER A 46 8.58 -24.52 1.55
N GLY A 47 8.42 -23.44 0.80
CA GLY A 47 7.67 -23.41 -0.46
C GLY A 47 6.21 -22.94 -0.36
N VAL A 48 5.67 -22.71 0.84
CA VAL A 48 4.33 -22.10 1.00
C VAL A 48 4.40 -20.61 0.67
N GLN A 49 3.47 -20.16 -0.17
CA GLN A 49 3.33 -18.77 -0.61
C GLN A 49 2.00 -18.15 -0.16
N PHE A 50 1.00 -18.98 0.19
CA PHE A 50 -0.33 -18.50 0.59
C PHE A 50 -0.83 -19.23 1.83
N GLN A 51 -1.34 -18.48 2.80
CA GLN A 51 -2.04 -19.02 3.97
C GLN A 51 -3.53 -18.68 3.91
N VAL A 52 -4.37 -19.69 4.09
CA VAL A 52 -5.84 -19.56 4.08
C VAL A 52 -6.37 -19.76 5.49
N TYR A 53 -7.02 -18.72 6.04
CA TYR A 53 -7.69 -18.75 7.34
C TYR A 53 -9.21 -18.79 7.19
N ASP A 54 -9.74 -18.37 6.03
CA ASP A 54 -11.16 -18.40 5.70
C ASP A 54 -11.39 -18.77 4.22
N ASP A 55 -12.51 -19.45 3.93
CA ASP A 55 -12.87 -19.90 2.58
C ASP A 55 -13.04 -18.74 1.58
N ALA A 56 -13.39 -17.54 2.06
CA ALA A 56 -13.44 -16.35 1.24
C ALA A 56 -12.07 -16.01 0.63
N PHE A 57 -10.95 -16.28 1.33
CA PHE A 57 -9.62 -16.10 0.73
C PHE A 57 -9.33 -17.14 -0.34
N GLN A 58 -9.75 -18.38 -0.14
CA GLN A 58 -9.63 -19.40 -1.18
C GLN A 58 -10.37 -18.99 -2.47
N ALA A 59 -11.54 -18.35 -2.35
CA ALA A 59 -12.26 -17.80 -3.50
C ALA A 59 -11.51 -16.64 -4.21
N ILE A 60 -10.73 -15.85 -3.46
CA ILE A 60 -9.86 -14.80 -4.01
C ILE A 60 -8.67 -15.44 -4.75
N LEU A 61 -8.02 -16.42 -4.13
CA LEU A 61 -6.87 -17.14 -4.70
C LEU A 61 -7.24 -17.87 -5.99
N GLY A 62 -8.43 -18.46 -6.08
CA GLY A 62 -8.82 -19.33 -7.18
C GLY A 62 -8.05 -20.66 -7.17
N ASP A 63 -8.07 -21.34 -8.31
CA ASP A 63 -7.62 -22.75 -8.39
C ASP A 63 -6.09 -22.89 -8.48
N ALA A 64 -5.39 -21.89 -9.01
CA ALA A 64 -3.95 -21.96 -9.29
C ALA A 64 -3.23 -20.62 -9.04
N PRO A 65 -3.23 -20.11 -7.79
CA PRO A 65 -2.53 -18.87 -7.47
C PRO A 65 -1.02 -19.03 -7.63
N THR A 66 -0.37 -18.01 -8.19
CA THR A 66 1.10 -17.96 -8.31
C THR A 66 1.65 -16.75 -7.60
N LEU A 67 2.89 -16.85 -7.14
CA LEU A 67 3.71 -15.72 -6.69
C LEU A 67 5.09 -15.86 -7.33
N SER A 68 5.44 -14.90 -8.19
CA SER A 68 6.67 -14.94 -8.99
C SER A 68 7.50 -13.69 -8.76
N LEU A 69 8.82 -13.86 -8.62
CA LEU A 69 9.77 -12.75 -8.67
C LEU A 69 9.87 -12.27 -10.12
N ILE A 70 9.54 -11.00 -10.38
CA ILE A 70 9.57 -10.43 -11.74
C ILE A 70 10.73 -9.47 -11.97
N LEU A 71 11.20 -8.78 -10.92
CA LEU A 71 12.42 -7.97 -10.96
C LEU A 71 13.18 -8.08 -9.64
N ASN A 72 14.50 -7.95 -9.71
CA ASN A 72 15.40 -7.93 -8.57
C ASN A 72 16.43 -6.82 -8.77
N SER A 73 16.52 -5.90 -7.82
CA SER A 73 17.41 -4.75 -7.84
C SER A 73 18.75 -5.03 -7.15
N ALA A 74 19.09 -6.30 -6.87
CA ALA A 74 20.41 -6.69 -6.34
C ALA A 74 21.60 -6.23 -7.20
N ASN A 75 21.38 -5.93 -8.48
CA ASN A 75 22.38 -5.35 -9.38
C ASN A 75 22.31 -3.82 -9.48
N THR A 76 21.33 -3.20 -8.82
CA THR A 76 21.28 -1.75 -8.64
C THR A 76 22.02 -1.39 -7.34
N SER A 77 22.39 -0.13 -7.19
CA SER A 77 23.01 0.37 -5.96
C SER A 77 21.99 0.82 -4.89
N PHE A 78 20.71 0.45 -5.02
CA PHE A 78 19.63 0.95 -4.16
C PHE A 78 18.42 -0.01 -4.03
N PRO A 79 17.65 0.05 -2.93
CA PRO A 79 16.44 -0.77 -2.70
C PRO A 79 15.26 -0.25 -3.51
N GLN A 80 15.13 -0.69 -4.75
CA GLN A 80 14.31 -0.05 -5.79
C GLN A 80 12.78 -0.10 -5.54
N PHE A 81 12.28 -1.09 -4.81
CA PHE A 81 10.86 -1.41 -4.70
C PHE A 81 10.38 -1.24 -3.25
N HIS A 82 10.05 -0.01 -2.84
CA HIS A 82 9.59 0.27 -1.47
C HIS A 82 8.16 0.81 -1.46
N GLU A 83 7.90 1.92 -2.16
CA GLU A 83 6.70 2.74 -1.97
C GLU A 83 6.00 3.13 -3.30
N ALA A 84 4.91 3.90 -3.17
CA ALA A 84 4.06 4.47 -4.22
C ALA A 84 3.22 3.50 -5.04
N ALA A 85 3.78 2.37 -5.47
CA ALA A 85 3.12 1.30 -6.25
C ALA A 85 1.96 1.80 -7.15
N VAL A 86 2.20 2.81 -8.00
CA VAL A 86 1.14 3.49 -8.78
C VAL A 86 0.96 2.79 -10.12
N LEU A 87 -0.14 2.05 -10.28
CA LEU A 87 -0.47 1.36 -11.53
C LEU A 87 -1.11 2.33 -12.53
N ALA A 88 -0.31 2.95 -13.40
CA ALA A 88 -0.73 3.94 -14.40
C ALA A 88 -1.51 3.36 -15.59
N SER A 89 -1.30 2.08 -15.89
CA SER A 89 -2.03 1.34 -16.92
C SER A 89 -2.12 -0.11 -16.50
N SER A 90 -3.24 -0.79 -16.81
CA SER A 90 -3.44 -2.22 -16.52
C SER A 90 -3.13 -3.11 -17.72
N ASN A 91 -3.17 -2.59 -18.96
CA ASN A 91 -3.00 -3.40 -20.17
C ASN A 91 -2.37 -2.60 -21.34
N PRO A 92 -1.05 -2.76 -21.61
CA PRO A 92 -0.10 -3.49 -20.76
C PRO A 92 0.09 -2.78 -19.41
N PRO A 93 0.48 -3.51 -18.36
CA PRO A 93 0.73 -2.94 -17.05
C PRO A 93 1.90 -1.95 -17.08
N VAL A 94 1.69 -0.77 -16.51
CA VAL A 94 2.74 0.25 -16.29
C VAL A 94 2.68 0.68 -14.83
N LEU A 95 3.74 0.41 -14.09
CA LEU A 95 3.83 0.67 -12.66
C LEU A 95 4.91 1.72 -12.40
N PHE A 96 4.62 2.68 -11.52
CA PHE A 96 5.61 3.61 -10.98
C PHE A 96 5.83 3.31 -9.51
N VAL A 97 7.10 3.24 -9.09
CA VAL A 97 7.49 2.94 -7.71
C VAL A 97 8.55 3.92 -7.25
N SER A 98 8.64 4.14 -5.95
CA SER A 98 9.78 4.80 -5.33
C SER A 98 10.61 3.81 -4.53
N SER A 99 11.94 3.98 -4.59
CA SER A 99 12.88 3.23 -3.76
C SER A 99 12.75 3.59 -2.28
N ASN A 100 13.34 2.78 -1.41
CA ASN A 100 13.58 3.22 -0.04
C ASN A 100 14.66 4.30 -0.01
N GLN A 101 14.76 5.02 1.11
CA GLN A 101 15.88 5.92 1.36
C GLN A 101 17.18 5.10 1.39
N TYR A 102 18.18 5.54 0.63
CA TYR A 102 19.49 4.91 0.62
C TYR A 102 20.60 5.95 0.60
N ASN A 103 21.77 5.55 1.09
CA ASN A 103 22.98 6.35 1.05
C ASN A 103 23.85 5.85 -0.10
N PHE A 104 24.15 6.71 -1.06
CA PHE A 104 25.06 6.39 -2.15
C PHE A 104 26.38 7.15 -1.98
N SER A 105 27.50 6.44 -2.05
CA SER A 105 28.85 7.01 -2.08
C SER A 105 29.05 7.82 -3.36
N GLY A 106 28.56 9.06 -3.39
CA GLY A 106 28.54 9.91 -4.58
C GLY A 106 27.42 10.94 -4.58
N ILE A 107 26.37 10.74 -3.77
CA ILE A 107 25.39 11.79 -3.50
C ILE A 107 25.99 12.69 -2.42
N ASN A 108 26.24 13.95 -2.77
CA ASN A 108 26.52 15.02 -1.81
C ASN A 108 25.26 15.87 -1.68
N SER A 109 24.28 15.36 -0.94
CA SER A 109 23.04 16.08 -0.65
C SER A 109 22.97 16.35 0.84
N PRO A 110 23.64 17.41 1.33
CA PRO A 110 23.65 17.73 2.76
C PRO A 110 22.24 18.00 3.29
N ASN A 111 21.34 18.51 2.46
CA ASN A 111 19.96 18.81 2.85
C ASN A 111 19.13 17.55 3.11
N THR A 112 19.45 16.42 2.48
CA THR A 112 18.76 15.13 2.74
C THR A 112 19.53 14.26 3.71
N ASN A 113 20.57 14.79 4.37
CA ASN A 113 21.49 14.00 5.19
C ASN A 113 22.10 12.82 4.41
N GLN A 114 22.54 13.09 3.17
CA GLN A 114 23.16 12.14 2.25
C GLN A 114 22.26 10.98 1.78
N LYS A 115 20.94 11.13 1.93
CA LYS A 115 19.94 10.16 1.47
C LYS A 115 19.36 10.54 0.12
N ALA A 116 18.92 9.55 -0.63
CA ALA A 116 18.15 9.74 -1.85
C ALA A 116 17.05 8.71 -1.99
N VAL A 117 16.13 9.00 -2.93
CA VAL A 117 15.11 8.10 -3.41
C VAL A 117 15.08 8.18 -4.94
N ILE A 118 14.90 7.04 -5.59
CA ILE A 118 14.75 6.93 -7.03
C ILE A 118 13.30 6.57 -7.36
N ILE A 119 12.71 7.29 -8.33
CA ILE A 119 11.45 6.88 -8.94
C ILE A 119 11.78 6.02 -10.16
N SER A 120 11.13 4.86 -10.26
CA SER A 120 11.29 3.93 -11.37
C SER A 120 9.98 3.70 -12.09
N ARG A 121 10.04 3.61 -13.42
CA ARG A 121 8.95 3.16 -14.28
C ARG A 121 9.21 1.70 -14.67
N ILE A 122 8.20 0.87 -14.45
CA ILE A 122 8.25 -0.57 -14.66
C ILE A 122 7.23 -0.92 -15.73
N THR A 123 7.68 -1.67 -16.73
CA THR A 123 6.85 -2.06 -17.87
C THR A 123 7.05 -3.53 -18.20
N GLN A 124 6.06 -4.10 -18.89
CA GLN A 124 6.17 -5.43 -19.45
C GLN A 124 6.15 -5.33 -20.97
N ASP A 125 7.10 -5.97 -21.63
CA ASP A 125 7.06 -6.13 -23.08
C ASP A 125 5.83 -6.99 -23.46
N PRO A 126 4.93 -6.50 -24.32
CA PRO A 126 3.67 -7.17 -24.60
C PRO A 126 3.83 -8.50 -25.35
N THR A 127 4.98 -8.72 -26.02
CA THR A 127 5.26 -9.91 -26.83
C THR A 127 6.00 -10.98 -26.04
N THR A 128 7.13 -10.60 -25.45
CA THR A 128 8.02 -11.50 -24.71
C THR A 128 7.59 -11.71 -23.26
N LYS A 129 6.71 -10.84 -22.75
CA LYS A 129 6.27 -10.80 -21.34
C LYS A 129 7.38 -10.54 -20.34
N ILE A 130 8.55 -10.09 -20.80
CA ILE A 130 9.69 -9.72 -19.97
C ILE A 130 9.39 -8.39 -19.28
N TRP A 131 9.65 -8.34 -17.98
CA TRP A 131 9.56 -7.13 -17.18
C TRP A 131 10.87 -6.35 -17.24
N SER A 132 10.78 -5.04 -17.30
CA SER A 132 11.92 -4.13 -17.26
C SER A 132 11.62 -2.95 -16.35
N SER A 133 12.68 -2.32 -15.85
CA SER A 133 12.60 -1.09 -15.08
C SER A 133 13.56 -0.06 -15.65
N GLU A 134 13.12 1.19 -15.63
CA GLU A 134 13.94 2.35 -15.93
C GLU A 134 13.82 3.38 -14.81
N THR A 135 14.94 4.01 -14.45
CA THR A 135 14.91 5.20 -13.59
C THR A 135 14.34 6.36 -14.37
N ILE A 136 13.38 7.08 -13.79
CA ILE A 136 12.89 8.33 -14.38
C ILE A 136 13.59 9.53 -13.73
N THR A 137 13.95 10.50 -14.56
CA THR A 137 14.47 11.79 -14.10
C THR A 137 13.44 12.85 -14.45
N PRO A 138 12.64 13.30 -13.47
CA PRO A 138 11.65 14.33 -13.69
C PRO A 138 12.27 15.66 -14.15
N THR A 139 11.56 16.40 -15.00
CA THR A 139 11.91 17.78 -15.34
C THR A 139 11.05 18.75 -14.54
N GLY A 140 11.58 19.92 -14.21
CA GLY A 140 10.88 20.93 -13.43
C GLY A 140 11.25 20.92 -11.94
N ARG A 141 10.26 20.86 -11.05
CA ARG A 141 10.46 20.86 -9.60
C ARG A 141 10.80 19.48 -9.07
N GLU A 142 11.89 19.39 -8.32
CA GLU A 142 12.33 18.13 -7.73
C GLU A 142 11.29 17.57 -6.72
N ILE A 143 11.09 16.25 -6.78
CA ILE A 143 10.30 15.51 -5.78
C ILE A 143 11.29 15.01 -4.72
N HIS A 144 11.54 15.85 -3.71
CA HIS A 144 12.50 15.54 -2.64
C HIS A 144 12.01 14.35 -1.81
N LEU A 145 12.76 13.24 -1.89
CA LEU A 145 12.49 11.99 -1.17
C LEU A 145 11.04 11.54 -1.36
N ALA A 146 10.71 11.18 -2.61
CA ALA A 146 9.42 10.64 -2.99
C ALA A 146 9.03 9.45 -2.11
N ASN A 147 7.75 9.31 -1.80
CA ASN A 147 7.24 8.21 -0.98
C ASN A 147 5.93 7.68 -1.58
N GLY A 148 4.82 7.59 -0.85
CA GLY A 148 3.55 7.13 -1.38
C GLY A 148 3.01 7.97 -2.56
N GLY A 149 2.05 7.39 -3.29
CA GLY A 149 1.55 8.00 -4.51
C GLY A 149 0.22 7.42 -5.00
N THR A 150 -0.44 8.17 -5.87
CA THR A 150 -1.73 7.79 -6.46
C THR A 150 -1.90 8.36 -7.87
N LEU A 151 -2.99 7.97 -8.54
CA LEU A 151 -3.37 8.54 -9.83
C LEU A 151 -4.34 9.71 -9.66
N SER A 152 -4.18 10.68 -10.55
CA SER A 152 -5.16 11.73 -10.80
C SER A 152 -6.06 11.37 -12.00
N PRO A 153 -7.23 12.01 -12.19
CA PRO A 153 -8.20 11.67 -13.25
C PRO A 153 -7.68 11.80 -14.66
N ASP A 154 -6.75 12.74 -14.85
CA ASP A 154 -6.15 13.03 -16.13
C ASP A 154 -4.93 12.13 -16.41
N GLY A 155 -4.76 11.06 -15.63
CA GLY A 155 -3.73 10.05 -15.79
C GLY A 155 -2.36 10.46 -15.26
N ASN A 156 -2.24 11.63 -14.61
CA ASN A 156 -0.99 12.03 -13.98
C ASN A 156 -0.80 11.35 -12.63
N LEU A 157 0.44 11.20 -12.23
CA LEU A 157 0.82 10.65 -10.93
C LEU A 157 0.82 11.78 -9.91
N ILE A 158 0.33 11.51 -8.70
CA ILE A 158 0.50 12.36 -7.54
C ILE A 158 1.44 11.62 -6.59
N PHE A 159 2.50 12.29 -6.15
CA PHE A 159 3.45 11.75 -5.18
C PHE A 159 3.44 12.60 -3.90
N CYS A 160 3.53 11.92 -2.77
CA CYS A 160 4.06 12.48 -1.55
C CYS A 160 5.56 12.74 -1.72
N ALA A 161 6.01 13.93 -1.36
CA ALA A 161 7.41 14.25 -1.13
C ALA A 161 7.62 14.48 0.37
N GLN A 162 8.58 13.77 0.95
CA GLN A 162 8.89 13.94 2.37
C GLN A 162 9.63 15.25 2.63
N GLY A 163 10.19 15.90 1.61
CA GLY A 163 10.97 17.12 1.71
C GLY A 163 12.41 16.86 2.15
N ASP A 164 13.12 17.93 2.52
CA ASP A 164 14.49 17.87 3.05
C ASP A 164 14.71 18.97 4.12
N LEU A 165 15.95 19.14 4.60
CA LEU A 165 16.28 20.14 5.63
C LEU A 165 16.11 21.60 5.15
N ALA A 166 16.06 21.85 3.84
CA ALA A 166 15.91 23.17 3.22
C ALA A 166 14.54 23.36 2.54
N ASN A 167 13.88 22.29 2.11
CA ASN A 167 12.67 22.29 1.30
C ASN A 167 11.51 21.59 2.04
N PRO A 168 10.31 22.19 2.08
CA PRO A 168 9.15 21.54 2.68
C PRO A 168 8.72 20.34 1.83
N GLY A 169 8.19 19.32 2.50
CA GLY A 169 7.45 18.23 1.89
C GLY A 169 6.07 18.68 1.41
N GLY A 170 5.33 17.78 0.77
CA GLY A 170 4.04 18.10 0.20
C GLY A 170 3.57 17.07 -0.83
N LEU A 171 2.57 17.47 -1.62
CA LEU A 171 2.11 16.71 -2.77
C LEU A 171 2.60 17.38 -4.06
N LEU A 172 3.09 16.56 -4.98
CA LEU A 172 3.51 16.97 -6.32
C LEU A 172 2.80 16.14 -7.37
N ARG A 173 2.53 16.76 -8.52
CA ARG A 173 2.05 16.09 -9.72
C ARG A 173 3.23 15.78 -10.63
N LEU A 174 3.20 14.60 -11.26
CA LEU A 174 4.20 14.12 -12.20
C LEU A 174 3.51 13.57 -13.46
N SER A 175 3.94 14.02 -14.63
CA SER A 175 3.53 13.45 -15.92
C SER A 175 4.00 11.99 -16.02
N PRO A 176 3.14 11.05 -16.47
CA PRO A 176 3.52 9.65 -16.63
C PRO A 176 4.39 9.41 -17.87
N THR A 177 4.61 10.43 -18.70
CA THR A 177 5.38 10.38 -19.95
C THR A 177 6.53 11.37 -19.95
N ALA A 178 7.63 11.02 -20.62
CA ALA A 178 8.76 11.89 -20.86
C ALA A 178 8.31 13.22 -21.49
N PRO A 179 8.82 14.38 -21.03
CA PRO A 179 9.99 14.55 -20.16
C PRO A 179 9.69 14.49 -18.65
N TYR A 180 8.59 13.84 -18.24
CA TYR A 180 8.24 13.63 -16.83
C TYR A 180 8.14 14.96 -16.06
N ALA A 181 7.40 15.91 -16.64
CA ALA A 181 7.23 17.24 -16.06
C ALA A 181 6.56 17.17 -14.69
N THR A 182 7.02 18.01 -13.77
CA THR A 182 6.59 18.06 -12.36
C THR A 182 6.00 19.41 -11.99
N THR A 183 5.03 19.41 -11.08
CA THR A 183 4.43 20.63 -10.54
C THR A 183 4.08 20.45 -9.07
N ASN A 184 4.36 21.48 -8.27
CA ASN A 184 3.99 21.49 -6.86
C ASN A 184 2.48 21.67 -6.72
N LEU A 185 1.82 20.89 -5.87
CA LEU A 185 0.39 21.04 -5.60
C LEU A 185 0.13 21.76 -4.28
N ILE A 186 0.65 21.22 -3.17
CA ILE A 186 0.49 21.80 -1.83
C ILE A 186 1.63 21.35 -0.92
N ASN A 187 2.12 22.22 -0.05
CA ASN A 187 3.29 21.96 0.80
C ASN A 187 3.17 22.49 2.25
N ASN A 188 1.99 22.99 2.62
CA ASN A 188 1.73 23.53 3.95
C ASN A 188 0.25 23.37 4.32
N TYR A 189 -0.01 23.37 5.62
CA TYR A 189 -1.32 23.58 6.20
C TYR A 189 -1.40 25.00 6.76
N LEU A 190 -2.12 25.88 6.06
CA LEU A 190 -2.39 27.25 6.48
C LEU A 190 -1.11 28.06 6.86
N GLY A 191 -0.04 27.88 6.07
CA GLY A 191 1.25 28.54 6.29
C GLY A 191 2.25 27.74 7.11
N VAL A 192 1.85 26.63 7.74
CA VAL A 192 2.75 25.74 8.50
C VAL A 192 3.20 24.57 7.62
N PRO A 193 4.51 24.34 7.42
CA PRO A 193 4.99 23.23 6.60
C PRO A 193 4.51 21.87 7.10
N PHE A 194 4.17 20.96 6.19
CA PHE A 194 3.91 19.56 6.53
C PHE A 194 5.15 18.88 7.11
N ASN A 195 4.92 17.89 7.97
CA ASN A 195 5.99 17.12 8.63
C ASN A 195 6.82 16.35 7.61
N SER A 196 6.19 15.40 6.91
CA SER A 196 6.75 14.57 5.85
C SER A 196 5.62 13.67 5.32
N PRO A 197 4.82 14.15 4.36
CA PRO A 197 3.72 13.35 3.81
C PRO A 197 4.18 11.97 3.36
N ASN A 198 3.40 10.96 3.70
CA ASN A 198 3.80 9.55 3.51
C ASN A 198 2.95 8.88 2.45
N ASP A 199 1.65 8.67 2.66
CA ASP A 199 0.77 8.10 1.63
C ASP A 199 -0.34 9.06 1.21
N VAL A 200 -0.86 8.89 -0.01
CA VAL A 200 -1.93 9.71 -0.58
C VAL A 200 -2.89 8.85 -1.39
N ILE A 201 -4.17 9.12 -1.26
CA ILE A 201 -5.23 8.51 -2.07
C ILE A 201 -6.23 9.55 -2.55
N ARG A 202 -6.71 9.36 -3.78
CA ARG A 202 -7.77 10.16 -4.38
C ARG A 202 -9.15 9.55 -4.09
N THR A 203 -10.13 10.38 -3.78
CA THR A 203 -11.56 10.00 -3.74
C THR A 203 -12.34 10.44 -4.98
N SER A 204 -13.54 9.92 -5.16
CA SER A 204 -14.40 10.13 -6.33
C SER A 204 -14.81 11.60 -6.54
N ASP A 205 -14.93 12.37 -5.46
CA ASP A 205 -15.14 13.82 -5.45
C ASP A 205 -13.91 14.63 -5.91
N GLY A 206 -12.79 13.94 -6.12
CA GLY A 206 -11.53 14.49 -6.58
C GLY A 206 -10.64 15.11 -5.53
N ALA A 207 -11.00 14.98 -4.25
CA ALA A 207 -10.12 15.32 -3.15
C ALA A 207 -8.92 14.36 -3.07
N LEU A 208 -7.82 14.87 -2.54
CA LEU A 208 -6.64 14.10 -2.15
C LEU A 208 -6.64 13.99 -0.62
N TRP A 209 -6.55 12.77 -0.13
CA TRP A 209 -6.42 12.45 1.28
C TRP A 209 -5.03 11.90 1.53
N PHE A 210 -4.33 12.43 2.53
CA PHE A 210 -2.93 12.07 2.75
C PHE A 210 -2.57 12.08 4.23
N THR A 211 -1.59 11.26 4.57
CA THR A 211 -1.03 11.13 5.92
C THR A 211 0.23 11.97 6.06
N ASP A 212 0.41 12.61 7.21
CA ASP A 212 1.57 13.47 7.51
C ASP A 212 2.26 13.06 8.81
N PRO A 213 2.91 11.87 8.85
CA PRO A 213 3.66 11.41 10.01
C PRO A 213 4.93 12.24 10.22
N GLN A 214 5.57 12.06 11.38
CA GLN A 214 6.83 12.73 11.74
C GLN A 214 8.08 11.94 11.30
N PHE A 215 7.96 11.00 10.35
CA PHE A 215 9.07 10.15 9.90
C PHE A 215 10.27 10.96 9.45
N GLY A 216 10.06 12.06 8.73
CA GLY A 216 11.15 12.88 8.24
C GLY A 216 12.04 13.43 9.35
N PHE A 217 11.46 13.81 10.50
CA PHE A 217 12.22 14.24 11.66
C PHE A 217 12.94 13.05 12.32
N ILE A 218 12.24 11.94 12.55
CA ILE A 218 12.79 10.72 13.16
C ILE A 218 13.99 10.18 12.34
N GLN A 219 13.92 10.32 11.02
CA GLN A 219 14.92 9.87 10.06
C GLN A 219 15.98 10.94 9.76
N ASN A 220 15.96 12.10 10.43
CA ASN A 220 16.90 13.21 10.25
C ASN A 220 16.95 13.78 8.82
N ILE A 221 15.83 13.76 8.11
CA ILE A 221 15.69 14.39 6.78
C ILE A 221 14.87 15.68 6.84
N ARG A 222 14.14 15.94 7.93
CA ARG A 222 13.35 17.16 8.15
C ARG A 222 13.67 17.81 9.50
N PRO A 223 13.48 19.13 9.63
CA PRO A 223 13.55 19.82 10.92
C PRO A 223 12.49 19.32 11.91
N ALA A 224 12.56 19.80 13.15
CA ALA A 224 11.55 19.52 14.16
C ALA A 224 10.12 19.85 13.64
N PRO A 225 9.15 18.93 13.82
CA PRO A 225 7.76 19.13 13.39
C PRO A 225 7.12 20.38 14.00
N GLN A 226 6.32 21.08 13.19
CA GLN A 226 5.47 22.18 13.65
C GLN A 226 3.98 21.80 13.63
N LEU A 227 3.65 20.63 13.10
CA LEU A 227 2.32 20.05 13.08
C LEU A 227 2.31 18.71 13.85
N PRO A 228 1.18 18.34 14.47
CA PRO A 228 0.99 16.97 14.96
C PRO A 228 0.97 15.97 13.80
N ALA A 229 1.18 14.68 14.10
CA ALA A 229 0.97 13.62 13.13
C ALA A 229 -0.54 13.46 12.85
N GLN A 230 -0.97 13.76 11.63
CA GLN A 230 -2.40 13.86 11.29
C GLN A 230 -2.69 13.37 9.86
N VAL A 231 -3.98 13.25 9.56
CA VAL A 231 -4.49 12.98 8.21
C VAL A 231 -5.22 14.21 7.70
N TYR A 232 -4.96 14.55 6.45
CA TYR A 232 -5.50 15.73 5.78
C TYR A 232 -6.34 15.33 4.57
N ARG A 233 -7.32 16.18 4.26
CA ARG A 233 -8.06 16.17 2.99
C ARG A 233 -7.88 17.51 2.33
N TRP A 234 -7.57 17.52 1.04
CA TRP A 234 -7.46 18.73 0.24
C TRP A 234 -8.17 18.59 -1.11
N VAL A 235 -8.91 19.61 -1.53
CA VAL A 235 -9.52 19.68 -2.87
C VAL A 235 -8.65 20.55 -3.78
N PRO A 236 -7.98 19.96 -4.79
CA PRO A 236 -7.13 20.71 -5.71
C PRO A 236 -7.84 21.89 -6.37
N GLY A 237 -7.14 23.02 -6.49
CA GLY A 237 -7.68 24.25 -7.10
C GLY A 237 -8.60 25.06 -6.17
N THR A 238 -8.75 24.66 -4.91
CA THR A 238 -9.56 25.37 -3.91
C THR A 238 -8.76 25.66 -2.64
N THR A 239 -9.35 26.43 -1.73
CA THR A 239 -8.84 26.65 -0.38
C THR A 239 -9.30 25.58 0.62
N ASP A 240 -10.03 24.55 0.19
CA ASP A 240 -10.53 23.48 1.06
C ASP A 240 -9.40 22.49 1.39
N ILE A 241 -8.62 22.81 2.42
CA ILE A 241 -7.74 21.89 3.12
C ILE A 241 -8.16 21.78 4.58
N ARG A 242 -8.29 20.55 5.09
CA ARG A 242 -8.72 20.26 6.46
C ARG A 242 -7.96 19.10 7.06
N VAL A 243 -7.73 19.19 8.36
CA VAL A 243 -7.46 18.01 9.19
C VAL A 243 -8.73 17.19 9.28
N VAL A 244 -8.64 15.90 9.00
CA VAL A 244 -9.78 14.98 8.97
C VAL A 244 -9.65 13.85 9.97
N ALA A 245 -8.44 13.53 10.44
CA ALA A 245 -8.24 12.65 11.60
C ALA A 245 -6.96 13.02 12.36
N ASP A 246 -7.03 12.87 13.68
CA ASP A 246 -5.92 13.02 14.63
C ASP A 246 -5.86 11.82 15.60
N GLY A 247 -4.97 11.89 16.59
CA GLY A 247 -4.80 10.86 17.62
C GLY A 247 -4.16 9.55 17.15
N LEU A 248 -3.61 9.53 15.93
CA LEU A 248 -2.74 8.47 15.41
C LEU A 248 -1.29 8.81 15.77
N ALA A 249 -0.49 7.81 16.14
CA ALA A 249 0.89 8.04 16.56
C ALA A 249 1.84 8.18 15.36
N ALA A 250 1.69 7.31 14.35
CA ALA A 250 2.40 7.39 13.07
C ALA A 250 1.47 6.96 11.92
N PRO A 251 0.58 7.87 11.45
CA PRO A 251 -0.31 7.58 10.32
C PRO A 251 0.52 7.33 9.06
N ASN A 252 0.32 6.18 8.42
CA ASN A 252 1.08 5.75 7.24
C ASN A 252 0.14 5.55 6.04
N GLY A 253 -0.30 4.33 5.74
CA GLY A 253 -1.16 4.03 4.61
C GLY A 253 -2.58 4.54 4.80
N ILE A 254 -3.21 4.98 3.71
CA ILE A 254 -4.63 5.37 3.68
C ILE A 254 -5.36 4.70 2.50
N GLY A 255 -6.55 4.15 2.78
CA GLY A 255 -7.41 3.51 1.80
C GLY A 255 -8.89 3.69 2.13
N PHE A 256 -9.78 3.48 1.16
CA PHE A 256 -11.23 3.64 1.34
C PHE A 256 -11.99 2.37 0.97
N SER A 257 -13.14 2.11 1.57
CA SER A 257 -14.07 1.10 1.06
C SER A 257 -14.48 1.43 -0.39
N PRO A 258 -14.94 0.45 -1.18
CA PRO A 258 -15.32 0.68 -2.57
C PRO A 258 -16.39 1.74 -2.79
N ASP A 259 -17.25 1.96 -1.79
CA ASP A 259 -18.29 2.97 -1.78
C ASP A 259 -17.87 4.28 -1.08
N GLU A 260 -16.59 4.39 -0.71
CA GLU A 260 -15.96 5.53 -0.01
C GLU A 260 -16.63 5.92 1.31
N LYS A 261 -17.40 5.02 1.93
CA LYS A 261 -18.06 5.27 3.22
C LYS A 261 -17.20 4.96 4.43
N ILE A 262 -16.17 4.13 4.27
CA ILE A 262 -15.21 3.81 5.32
C ILE A 262 -13.80 4.19 4.87
N ALA A 263 -13.07 4.93 5.69
CA ALA A 263 -11.63 5.13 5.51
C ALA A 263 -10.86 4.19 6.43
N TYR A 264 -9.79 3.59 5.93
CA TYR A 264 -8.85 2.76 6.66
C TYR A 264 -7.50 3.46 6.70
N ILE A 265 -6.92 3.60 7.89
CA ILE A 265 -5.61 4.24 8.09
C ILE A 265 -4.73 3.32 8.93
N THR A 266 -3.50 3.09 8.50
CA THR A 266 -2.52 2.31 9.25
C THR A 266 -1.74 3.19 10.22
N ASP A 267 -1.55 2.72 11.45
CA ASP A 267 -0.73 3.36 12.49
C ASP A 267 0.47 2.46 12.80
N THR A 268 1.66 2.98 12.50
CA THR A 268 2.93 2.23 12.42
C THR A 268 3.94 2.63 13.49
N ALA A 269 3.48 3.17 14.61
CA ALA A 269 4.36 3.69 15.66
C ALA A 269 5.20 2.63 16.39
N GLN A 270 4.87 1.33 16.26
CA GLN A 270 5.65 0.25 16.84
C GLN A 270 7.07 0.23 16.27
N SER A 271 8.06 0.19 17.16
CA SER A 271 9.47 0.07 16.82
C SER A 271 10.22 -0.75 17.86
N SER A 272 11.51 -1.02 17.65
CA SER A 272 12.35 -1.67 18.66
C SER A 272 12.48 -0.88 19.95
N THR A 273 12.38 0.46 19.90
CA THR A 273 12.43 1.34 21.06
C THR A 273 11.05 1.61 21.66
N ALA A 274 9.97 1.28 20.95
CA ALA A 274 8.59 1.37 21.40
C ALA A 274 7.80 0.10 21.02
N PRO A 275 8.15 -1.08 21.58
CA PRO A 275 7.59 -2.37 21.16
C PRO A 275 6.09 -2.52 21.42
N ALA A 276 5.54 -1.72 22.35
CA ALA A 276 4.12 -1.69 22.70
C ALA A 276 3.34 -0.54 22.01
N ALA A 277 3.98 0.23 21.12
CA ALA A 277 3.28 1.27 20.37
C ALA A 277 2.41 0.69 19.25
N ALA A 278 1.65 1.57 18.59
CA ALA A 278 0.62 1.16 17.64
C ALA A 278 1.20 0.40 16.44
N LYS A 279 0.59 -0.74 16.13
CA LYS A 279 0.77 -1.51 14.89
C LYS A 279 -0.59 -1.88 14.29
N THR A 280 -1.51 -0.93 14.29
CA THR A 280 -2.96 -1.17 14.15
C THR A 280 -3.52 -0.47 12.93
N ILE A 281 -4.47 -1.09 12.25
CA ILE A 281 -5.30 -0.48 11.23
C ILE A 281 -6.57 0.04 11.92
N TYR A 282 -6.88 1.31 11.73
CA TYR A 282 -8.11 1.94 12.22
C TYR A 282 -9.08 2.18 11.08
N ALA A 283 -10.37 1.98 11.33
CA ALA A 283 -11.45 2.35 10.43
C ALA A 283 -12.19 3.60 10.94
N TYR A 284 -12.70 4.40 10.01
CA TYR A 284 -13.47 5.60 10.25
C TYR A 284 -14.67 5.64 9.33
N ASP A 285 -15.80 6.13 9.83
CA ASP A 285 -16.93 6.45 8.96
C ASP A 285 -16.66 7.78 8.25
N VAL A 286 -16.85 7.78 6.94
CA VAL A 286 -16.80 8.98 6.09
C VAL A 286 -18.19 9.61 6.12
N ALA A 287 -18.38 10.53 7.04
CA ALA A 287 -19.63 11.26 7.19
C ALA A 287 -19.63 12.49 6.29
N THR A 288 -20.76 12.77 5.64
CA THR A 288 -20.95 14.05 4.94
C THR A 288 -21.70 14.99 5.87
N SER A 289 -21.04 16.05 6.31
CA SER A 289 -21.69 17.20 6.96
C SER A 289 -21.57 18.41 6.04
N GLY A 290 -22.29 19.52 6.27
CA GLY A 290 -22.40 20.64 5.31
C GLY A 290 -21.09 21.11 4.64
N ALA A 291 -19.93 21.02 5.31
CA ALA A 291 -18.61 21.36 4.76
C ALA A 291 -17.98 20.27 3.86
N GLY A 292 -18.68 19.17 3.58
CA GLY A 292 -18.19 18.01 2.84
C GLY A 292 -17.78 16.82 3.73
N PRO A 293 -17.07 15.83 3.16
CA PRO A 293 -16.65 14.63 3.88
C PRO A 293 -15.75 14.93 5.09
N LEU A 294 -15.94 14.18 6.18
CA LEU A 294 -15.09 14.13 7.38
C LEU A 294 -14.98 12.70 7.90
N LEU A 295 -13.93 12.41 8.67
CA LEU A 295 -13.79 11.11 9.35
C LEU A 295 -14.36 11.20 10.77
N SER A 296 -15.13 10.18 11.14
CA SER A 296 -15.76 10.06 12.46
C SER A 296 -15.76 8.60 12.90
N ASN A 297 -16.19 8.33 14.14
CA ASN A 297 -16.35 6.98 14.69
C ASN A 297 -15.11 6.08 14.49
N ARG A 298 -13.94 6.60 14.88
CA ARG A 298 -12.68 5.83 14.89
C ARG A 298 -12.91 4.53 15.66
N ARG A 299 -12.53 3.42 15.04
CA ARG A 299 -12.57 2.08 15.64
C ARG A 299 -11.38 1.26 15.20
N THR A 300 -10.93 0.36 16.08
CA THR A 300 -9.96 -0.67 15.69
C THR A 300 -10.56 -1.53 14.60
N PHE A 301 -9.81 -1.74 13.51
CA PHE A 301 -10.22 -2.62 12.42
C PHE A 301 -9.45 -3.94 12.49
N ALA A 302 -8.12 -3.89 12.39
CA ALA A 302 -7.28 -5.07 12.36
C ALA A 302 -5.86 -4.78 12.85
N MET A 303 -5.11 -5.84 13.19
CA MET A 303 -3.70 -5.77 13.54
C MET A 303 -2.99 -7.00 12.94
N PRO A 304 -1.87 -6.84 12.22
CA PRO A 304 -1.11 -7.98 11.71
C PRO A 304 -0.39 -8.72 12.83
N SER A 305 -0.19 -10.02 12.66
CA SER A 305 0.59 -10.82 13.63
C SER A 305 2.08 -10.51 13.52
N VAL A 306 2.63 -10.33 12.32
CA VAL A 306 4.05 -10.08 12.06
C VAL A 306 4.28 -8.65 11.57
N GLY A 307 5.24 -7.95 12.17
CA GLY A 307 5.60 -6.58 11.82
C GLY A 307 4.49 -5.57 12.07
N ILE A 308 4.47 -4.53 11.24
CA ILE A 308 3.53 -3.39 11.27
C ILE A 308 2.78 -3.31 9.92
N PRO A 309 1.52 -2.81 9.91
CA PRO A 309 0.78 -2.62 8.67
C PRO A 309 1.21 -1.30 8.01
N ASP A 310 1.68 -1.33 6.77
CA ASP A 310 2.25 -0.17 6.08
C ASP A 310 1.25 0.35 5.01
N GLY A 311 1.58 0.27 3.72
CA GLY A 311 0.66 0.58 2.63
C GLY A 311 -0.61 -0.26 2.68
N ILE A 312 -1.76 0.34 2.34
CA ILE A 312 -3.09 -0.29 2.43
C ILE A 312 -3.90 -0.06 1.13
N LYS A 313 -4.68 -1.06 0.71
CA LYS A 313 -5.59 -0.99 -0.45
C LYS A 313 -6.85 -1.83 -0.20
N THR A 314 -7.91 -1.56 -0.96
CA THR A 314 -9.17 -2.31 -0.92
C THR A 314 -9.52 -2.87 -2.29
N ASP A 315 -10.10 -4.07 -2.33
CA ASP A 315 -10.65 -4.64 -3.57
C ASP A 315 -12.13 -4.25 -3.78
N LYS A 316 -12.73 -4.56 -4.94
CA LYS A 316 -14.15 -4.25 -5.20
C LYS A 316 -15.15 -4.97 -4.27
N ALA A 317 -14.73 -6.04 -3.61
CA ALA A 317 -15.58 -6.76 -2.64
C ALA A 317 -15.51 -6.11 -1.24
N GLY A 318 -14.63 -5.12 -1.06
CA GLY A 318 -14.41 -4.45 0.22
C GLY A 318 -13.41 -5.16 1.12
N ASN A 319 -12.71 -6.19 0.64
CA ASN A 319 -11.61 -6.78 1.39
C ASN A 319 -10.46 -5.76 1.47
N VAL A 320 -9.80 -5.74 2.62
CA VAL A 320 -8.75 -4.79 2.96
C VAL A 320 -7.42 -5.54 2.97
N TYR A 321 -6.46 -5.02 2.22
CA TYR A 321 -5.12 -5.56 2.05
C TYR A 321 -4.13 -4.60 2.68
N ALA A 322 -3.16 -5.09 3.44
CA ALA A 322 -2.05 -4.26 3.92
C ALA A 322 -0.69 -4.96 3.77
N GLY A 323 0.33 -4.18 3.43
CA GLY A 323 1.73 -4.57 3.52
C GLY A 323 2.11 -4.80 4.98
N CYS A 324 2.74 -5.92 5.28
CA CYS A 324 3.07 -6.39 6.63
C CYS A 324 4.44 -7.06 6.65
N GLY A 325 4.95 -7.38 7.85
CA GLY A 325 6.28 -7.99 8.01
C GLY A 325 6.41 -9.40 7.44
N ASP A 326 5.30 -10.05 7.08
CA ASP A 326 5.22 -11.38 6.47
C ASP A 326 4.73 -11.39 5.02
N GLY A 327 4.44 -10.23 4.43
CA GLY A 327 3.95 -10.07 3.07
C GLY A 327 2.69 -9.22 3.03
N ILE A 328 1.63 -9.68 2.37
CA ILE A 328 0.32 -8.99 2.34
C ILE A 328 -0.69 -9.77 3.17
N ASN A 329 -1.30 -9.09 4.14
CA ASN A 329 -2.39 -9.64 4.93
C ASN A 329 -3.73 -9.12 4.41
N VAL A 330 -4.74 -9.99 4.37
CA VAL A 330 -6.05 -9.71 3.75
C VAL A 330 -7.18 -9.97 4.75
N TRP A 331 -7.96 -8.94 5.02
CA TRP A 331 -9.11 -8.97 5.93
C TRP A 331 -10.41 -8.69 5.18
N ASN A 332 -11.54 -9.24 5.68
CA ASN A 332 -12.86 -8.82 5.20
C ASN A 332 -13.25 -7.43 5.76
N PRO A 333 -14.37 -6.83 5.30
CA PRO A 333 -14.83 -5.53 5.81
C PRO A 333 -15.09 -5.45 7.32
N GLN A 334 -15.14 -6.58 8.03
CA GLN A 334 -15.33 -6.64 9.48
C GLN A 334 -14.00 -6.76 10.25
N GLY A 335 -12.85 -6.79 9.58
CA GLY A 335 -11.53 -6.90 10.21
C GLY A 335 -11.13 -8.33 10.54
N ARG A 336 -11.84 -9.35 10.04
CA ARG A 336 -11.46 -10.75 10.20
C ARG A 336 -10.44 -11.15 9.14
N LEU A 337 -9.32 -11.71 9.57
CA LEU A 337 -8.26 -12.19 8.68
C LEU A 337 -8.78 -13.33 7.81
N LEU A 338 -8.66 -13.18 6.49
CA LEU A 338 -9.04 -14.18 5.51
C LEU A 338 -7.81 -15.00 5.08
N GLY A 339 -6.68 -14.31 4.89
CA GLY A 339 -5.45 -14.98 4.49
C GLY A 339 -4.27 -14.06 4.29
N LYS A 340 -3.17 -14.67 3.85
CA LYS A 340 -1.89 -13.99 3.65
C LYS A 340 -1.23 -14.42 2.35
N ILE A 341 -0.61 -13.47 1.65
CA ILE A 341 0.35 -13.68 0.57
C ILE A 341 1.74 -13.52 1.17
N LEU A 342 2.47 -14.61 1.32
CA LEU A 342 3.73 -14.63 2.06
C LEU A 342 4.92 -14.18 1.21
N VAL A 343 5.67 -13.20 1.72
CA VAL A 343 6.95 -12.76 1.17
C VAL A 343 7.93 -12.61 2.32
N SER A 344 9.06 -13.31 2.24
CA SER A 344 10.12 -13.18 3.25
C SER A 344 10.68 -11.75 3.25
N GLY A 345 10.78 -11.15 4.44
CA GLY A 345 11.14 -9.74 4.60
C GLY A 345 9.95 -8.77 4.47
N GLY A 346 8.74 -9.27 4.21
CA GLY A 346 7.51 -8.47 4.21
C GLY A 346 7.19 -7.79 2.88
N ALA A 347 6.30 -6.80 2.91
CA ALA A 347 6.09 -5.88 1.80
C ALA A 347 5.69 -4.52 2.37
N ALA A 348 6.38 -3.45 1.96
CA ALA A 348 6.09 -2.08 2.43
C ALA A 348 4.85 -1.52 1.72
N ASN A 349 4.78 -1.67 0.40
CA ASN A 349 3.62 -1.26 -0.38
C ASN A 349 3.32 -2.26 -1.51
N PHE A 350 2.20 -2.07 -2.19
CA PHE A 350 1.74 -2.95 -3.25
C PHE A 350 0.66 -2.28 -4.12
N ALA A 351 0.49 -2.81 -5.33
CA ALA A 351 -0.56 -2.40 -6.26
C ALA A 351 -1.51 -3.56 -6.56
N LEU A 352 -2.81 -3.29 -6.53
CA LEU A 352 -3.84 -4.21 -7.03
C LEU A 352 -4.10 -3.89 -8.51
N GLY A 353 -3.81 -4.83 -9.40
CA GLY A 353 -4.06 -4.75 -10.82
C GLY A 353 -5.34 -5.46 -11.26
N GLU A 354 -5.56 -5.48 -12.58
CA GLU A 354 -6.65 -6.25 -13.19
C GLU A 354 -6.34 -7.75 -13.20
N ASN A 355 -7.36 -8.57 -13.44
CA ASN A 355 -7.24 -10.01 -13.67
C ASN A 355 -6.47 -10.76 -12.57
N GLY A 356 -6.63 -10.34 -11.31
CA GLY A 356 -6.00 -11.03 -10.18
C GLY A 356 -4.53 -10.65 -9.94
N MET A 357 -3.99 -9.65 -10.63
CA MET A 357 -2.60 -9.21 -10.42
C MET A 357 -2.43 -8.45 -9.11
N VAL A 358 -1.43 -8.81 -8.30
CA VAL A 358 -0.94 -8.03 -7.16
C VAL A 358 0.56 -7.83 -7.32
N PHE A 359 1.03 -6.59 -7.34
CA PHE A 359 2.45 -6.25 -7.37
C PHE A 359 2.91 -5.96 -5.94
N LEU A 360 3.90 -6.69 -5.41
CA LEU A 360 4.38 -6.55 -4.04
C LEU A 360 5.79 -5.99 -4.02
N LEU A 361 5.99 -4.90 -3.28
CA LEU A 361 7.27 -4.21 -3.16
C LEU A 361 8.00 -4.69 -1.89
N ASN A 362 9.14 -5.35 -2.06
CA ASN A 362 9.92 -5.98 -0.98
C ASN A 362 11.38 -5.50 -1.03
N GLU A 363 11.57 -4.19 -0.97
CA GLU A 363 12.87 -3.50 -1.02
C GLU A 363 13.63 -3.80 -2.32
N ASP A 364 14.43 -4.87 -2.34
CA ASP A 364 15.23 -5.27 -3.49
C ASP A 364 14.46 -6.11 -4.52
N LYS A 365 13.25 -6.54 -4.19
CA LYS A 365 12.49 -7.47 -5.04
C LYS A 365 11.10 -6.93 -5.35
N LEU A 366 10.71 -7.11 -6.61
CA LEU A 366 9.34 -6.95 -7.07
C LEU A 366 8.74 -8.32 -7.35
N PHE A 367 7.68 -8.66 -6.62
CA PHE A 367 6.91 -9.88 -6.87
C PHE A 367 5.60 -9.54 -7.57
N LEU A 368 5.13 -10.49 -8.38
CA LEU A 368 3.79 -10.49 -8.96
C LEU A 368 3.07 -11.75 -8.46
N ALA A 369 1.99 -11.54 -7.70
CA ALA A 369 1.01 -12.58 -7.46
C ALA A 369 -0.09 -12.53 -8.54
N THR A 370 -0.49 -13.70 -9.02
CA THR A 370 -1.65 -13.87 -9.91
C THR A 370 -2.68 -14.71 -9.19
N LEU A 371 -3.84 -14.11 -8.91
CA LEU A 371 -4.95 -14.69 -8.16
C LEU A 371 -6.14 -14.97 -9.09
N GLY A 372 -7.10 -15.79 -8.65
CA GLY A 372 -8.26 -16.16 -9.47
C GLY A 372 -9.31 -15.06 -9.61
N ARG A 373 -9.56 -14.28 -8.56
CA ARG A 373 -10.49 -13.14 -8.59
C ARG A 373 -9.98 -12.00 -7.72
N LEU A 374 -9.50 -10.94 -8.36
CA LEU A 374 -9.54 -9.60 -7.79
C LEU A 374 -10.58 -8.82 -8.59
N GLY A 375 -11.59 -8.28 -7.92
CA GLY A 375 -12.23 -7.11 -8.49
C GLY A 375 -11.17 -6.01 -8.51
N ALA A 376 -10.73 -5.55 -9.69
CA ALA A 376 -9.73 -4.47 -9.83
C ALA A 376 -9.98 -3.34 -8.80
N ALA A 377 -8.97 -2.87 -8.07
CA ALA A 377 -9.19 -1.88 -6.99
C ALA A 377 -10.09 -0.71 -7.42
N THR A 378 -10.81 -0.13 -6.47
CA THR A 378 -11.47 1.16 -6.67
C THR A 378 -10.42 2.26 -6.77
N GLN A 379 -9.81 2.39 -7.94
CA GLN A 379 -9.54 3.72 -8.46
C GLN A 379 -10.89 4.21 -8.97
N PRO A 380 -11.49 5.26 -8.37
CA PRO A 380 -12.79 5.73 -8.81
C PRO A 380 -12.72 6.05 -10.32
N LYS A 381 -13.66 5.50 -11.09
CA LYS A 381 -13.81 5.83 -12.52
C LYS A 381 -13.84 7.35 -12.65
N SER A 382 -13.18 7.86 -13.69
CA SER A 382 -13.19 9.28 -14.05
C SER A 382 -14.65 9.78 -14.13
N ALA A 383 -15.10 10.47 -13.09
CA ALA A 383 -16.17 11.42 -13.27
C ALA A 383 -15.54 12.57 -14.06
N VAL A 384 -15.91 12.68 -15.33
CA VAL A 384 -15.60 13.86 -16.16
C VAL A 384 -16.40 15.01 -15.57
N PHE A 385 -15.86 15.63 -14.52
CA PHE A 385 -16.23 17.00 -14.19
C PHE A 385 -15.40 17.88 -15.11
N GLY A 386 -16.08 18.78 -15.83
CA GLY A 386 -15.44 19.75 -16.72
C GLY A 386 -14.43 20.57 -15.94
N ILE A 387 -13.17 20.14 -15.98
CA ILE A 387 -12.05 20.92 -15.49
C ILE A 387 -11.82 21.96 -16.57
N ALA A 388 -12.07 23.22 -16.24
CA ALA A 388 -11.64 24.33 -17.06
C ALA A 388 -10.16 24.11 -17.42
N SER A 389 -9.88 24.11 -18.72
CA SER A 389 -8.63 23.73 -19.35
C SER A 389 -7.45 24.68 -19.10
N ASP A 390 -7.48 25.49 -18.05
CA ASP A 390 -6.50 26.54 -17.82
C ASP A 390 -5.91 26.46 -16.42
N PHE A 391 -5.06 25.45 -16.20
CA PHE A 391 -3.99 25.57 -15.22
C PHE A 391 -2.83 26.33 -15.89
N ARG A 392 -2.97 27.66 -15.94
CA ARG A 392 -1.84 28.58 -16.07
C ARG A 392 -1.76 29.40 -14.78
N VAL A 393 -0.73 29.15 -13.99
CA VAL A 393 -0.12 30.16 -13.12
C VAL A 393 1.27 30.41 -13.66
#